data_AF-A0A1V9Z9N5-F1
#
_entry.id   AF-A0A1V9Z9N5-F1
#
_cell.length_a   1.000
_cell.length_b   1.000
_cell.length_c   1.000
_cell.angle_alpha   90.00
_cell.angle_beta   90.00
_cell.angle_gamma   90.00
#
_symmetry.space_group_name_H-M   'P 1'
#
loop_
_entity.id
_entity.type
_entity.pdbx_description
1 polymer ?
#
loop_
_entity_poly.entity_id
_entity_poly.type
_entity_poly.pdbx_seq_one_letter_code
_entity_poly.pdbx_strand_id
1 'polypeptide(L)'
;MEFLVHNISHSDLVVELTGNAPLATHHGKTALKARAKFSLFNIVSQCIVQRLDELLPHVTPEHCPVTGHPVGFRFCDKAIDLAGVSLALADFQLRCSEATQLEVERSWSKVAISAVFLPLLGSLVPKWEQVLAEVYSQDSQQLLYLISGAGIPRNAAHSICGNSTEFTASLMTQFVRAYYPKIHITRVHSGSNIFRYDDNVQFMTRELRPLLEAHRDTLVQKVGDSWKSHFHLTISYADGPPARLSALNAALRVYTPSYLHLWQLKTFWHESKLSLDDVDFHPFEDIEATPAISLADVKEPLVERLVAEMKAFRDCFVQGQHLGEVGSFWLRKSRKPVLAILLIQKRLPTGELTTVVHRGMNCEVSMPTGSLCAERNAIGSALANDPTLHRNALKMIGVLSVNLAPPMSAPQIPALPRAESLPTPLTPTVHAAPTEASSPKAKKPKRPRTFSCDGTTPAVASALASVAMPKKEIPPPEDRNPLGPCGACNEWLLKIAEANPSFKIITFGSMECESIYVHQLL
;
A
#
# COMPACT_ATOMS: atom_id res chain seq x y z
N MET A 1 -10.01 -7.27 2.09
CA MET A 1 -9.45 -7.56 3.42
C MET A 1 -8.77 -6.28 3.83
N GLU A 2 -9.24 -5.71 4.92
CA GLU A 2 -8.85 -4.38 5.37
C GLU A 2 -8.02 -4.55 6.64
N PHE A 3 -6.78 -4.07 6.62
CA PHE A 3 -5.84 -4.21 7.71
C PHE A 3 -5.58 -2.83 8.33
N LEU A 4 -5.76 -2.68 9.64
CA LEU A 4 -5.26 -1.55 10.40
C LEU A 4 -4.09 -2.02 11.27
N VAL A 5 -2.92 -1.44 11.08
CA VAL A 5 -1.73 -1.73 11.89
C VAL A 5 -1.46 -0.57 12.82
N HIS A 6 -1.61 -0.82 14.12
CA HIS A 6 -1.49 0.19 15.16
C HIS A 6 -0.32 -0.11 16.11
N ASN A 7 0.61 0.84 16.21
CA ASN A 7 1.70 0.80 17.17
C ASN A 7 1.27 1.42 18.50
N ILE A 8 1.19 0.61 19.54
CA ILE A 8 0.73 1.04 20.86
C ILE A 8 1.83 1.83 21.57
N SER A 9 1.41 2.93 22.16
CA SER A 9 2.21 3.88 22.92
C SER A 9 1.71 4.02 24.37
N HIS A 10 2.39 4.87 25.14
CA HIS A 10 1.95 5.24 26.48
C HIS A 10 0.81 6.27 26.46
N SER A 11 0.59 6.94 25.33
CA SER A 11 -0.50 7.90 25.15
C SER A 11 -1.85 7.23 24.89
N ASP A 12 -1.84 5.93 24.59
CA ASP A 12 -3.03 5.11 24.37
C ASP A 12 -3.83 4.84 25.64
N LEU A 13 -3.26 4.99 26.84
CA LEU A 13 -3.97 4.71 28.08
C LEU A 13 -4.03 5.95 28.98
N VAL A 14 -5.24 6.38 29.27
CA VAL A 14 -5.55 7.40 30.28
C VAL A 14 -6.53 6.80 31.27
N VAL A 15 -6.42 7.14 32.55
CA VAL A 15 -7.35 6.70 33.58
C VAL A 15 -8.01 7.89 34.27
N GLU A 16 -9.21 7.67 34.79
CA GLU A 16 -9.89 8.57 35.72
C GLU A 16 -9.71 8.05 37.14
N LEU A 17 -9.15 8.88 38.01
CA LEU A 17 -9.05 8.64 39.44
C LEU A 17 -10.13 9.44 40.14
N THR A 18 -11.01 8.77 40.87
CA THR A 18 -12.13 9.41 41.58
C THR A 18 -12.02 9.17 43.08
N GLY A 19 -12.18 10.24 43.86
CA GLY A 19 -12.26 10.20 45.31
C GLY A 19 -13.68 10.39 45.84
N ASN A 20 -13.87 10.07 47.12
CA ASN A 20 -15.18 10.19 47.79
C ASN A 20 -15.59 11.63 48.16
N ALA A 21 -14.69 12.60 48.01
CA ALA A 21 -14.93 14.00 48.36
C ALA A 21 -14.50 14.94 47.22
N PRO A 22 -15.23 16.05 46.98
CA PRO A 22 -14.81 17.10 46.06
C PRO A 22 -13.45 17.67 46.43
N LEU A 23 -12.57 17.85 45.43
CA LEU A 23 -11.26 18.48 45.62
C LEU A 23 -11.43 20.00 45.58
N ALA A 24 -11.15 20.67 46.69
CA ALA A 24 -11.28 22.12 46.81
C ALA A 24 -10.34 22.84 45.84
N THR A 25 -9.13 22.30 45.67
CA THR A 25 -8.09 22.85 44.78
C THR A 25 -8.33 22.55 43.29
N HIS A 26 -9.36 21.79 42.94
CA HIS A 26 -9.67 21.41 41.56
C HIS A 26 -11.15 21.66 41.23
N HIS A 27 -11.59 22.90 41.47
CA HIS A 27 -12.93 23.38 41.12
C HIS A 27 -14.07 22.52 41.68
N GLY A 28 -13.87 21.87 42.83
CA GLY A 28 -14.89 21.01 43.45
C GLY A 28 -15.17 19.72 42.68
N LYS A 29 -14.29 19.29 41.77
CA LYS A 29 -14.45 18.01 41.07
C LYS A 29 -13.95 16.86 41.96
N THR A 30 -14.60 15.71 41.83
CA THR A 30 -14.21 14.46 42.52
C THR A 30 -13.27 13.58 41.69
N ALA A 31 -13.15 13.87 40.39
CA ALA A 31 -12.42 13.06 39.41
C ALA A 31 -11.25 13.82 38.78
N LEU A 32 -10.14 13.11 38.56
CA LEU A 32 -8.91 13.60 37.94
C LEU A 32 -8.40 12.64 36.89
N LYS A 33 -7.77 13.17 35.84
CA LYS A 33 -7.09 12.36 34.84
C LYS A 33 -5.68 12.03 35.28
N ALA A 34 -5.29 10.78 35.05
CA ALA A 34 -3.95 10.30 35.28
C ALA A 34 -3.44 9.41 34.13
N ARG A 35 -2.13 9.33 34.02
CA ARG A 35 -1.43 8.33 33.19
C ARG A 35 -0.47 7.55 34.08
N ALA A 36 -0.25 6.29 33.79
CA ALA A 36 0.81 5.55 34.46
C ALA A 36 2.17 6.16 34.07
N LYS A 37 3.10 6.24 35.03
CA LYS A 37 4.47 6.67 34.74
C LYS A 37 5.15 5.64 33.84
N PHE A 38 6.06 6.10 32.99
CA PHE A 38 6.73 5.28 31.98
C PHE A 38 7.28 3.95 32.53
N SER A 39 8.04 3.96 33.63
CA SER A 39 8.65 2.75 34.21
C SER A 39 7.68 1.81 34.92
N LEU A 40 6.42 2.22 35.10
CA LEU A 40 5.38 1.52 35.88
C LEU A 40 4.14 1.24 35.03
N PHE A 41 4.19 1.56 33.74
CA PHE A 41 3.09 1.46 32.81
C PHE A 41 2.54 0.03 32.70
N ASN A 42 3.43 -0.97 32.68
CA ASN A 42 3.06 -2.38 32.63
C ASN A 42 2.30 -2.83 33.89
N ILE A 43 2.73 -2.40 35.07
CA ILE A 43 2.11 -2.80 36.35
C ILE A 43 0.68 -2.24 36.41
N VAL A 44 0.52 -0.94 36.14
CA VAL A 44 -0.79 -0.29 36.17
C VAL A 44 -1.73 -0.91 35.13
N SER A 45 -1.28 -1.11 33.88
CA SER A 45 -2.11 -1.70 32.83
C SER A 45 -2.46 -3.16 33.11
N GLN A 46 -1.55 -3.95 33.69
CA GLN A 46 -1.82 -5.32 34.12
C GLN A 46 -2.92 -5.38 35.18
N CYS A 47 -2.83 -4.54 36.22
CA CYS A 47 -3.85 -4.47 37.26
C CYS A 47 -5.23 -4.13 36.69
N ILE A 48 -5.29 -3.16 35.76
CA ILE A 48 -6.54 -2.77 35.09
C ILE A 48 -7.13 -3.96 34.30
N VAL A 49 -6.32 -4.66 33.50
CA VAL A 49 -6.79 -5.80 32.69
C VAL A 49 -7.32 -6.91 33.57
N GLN A 50 -6.60 -7.29 34.62
CA GLN A 50 -7.03 -8.35 35.55
C GLN A 50 -8.39 -8.05 36.19
N ARG A 51 -8.61 -6.79 36.60
CA ARG A 51 -9.90 -6.38 37.17
C ARG A 51 -10.98 -6.24 36.11
N LEU A 52 -10.65 -5.78 34.91
CA LEU A 52 -11.62 -5.65 33.82
C LEU A 52 -12.18 -7.02 33.42
N ASP A 53 -11.37 -8.08 33.40
CA ASP A 53 -11.86 -9.44 33.10
C ASP A 53 -12.99 -9.89 34.04
N GLU A 54 -12.91 -9.52 35.32
CA GLU A 54 -13.96 -9.80 36.31
C GLU A 54 -15.17 -8.86 36.16
N LEU A 55 -14.92 -7.62 35.74
CA LEU A 55 -15.92 -6.54 35.73
C LEU A 55 -16.61 -6.34 34.38
N LEU A 56 -16.15 -6.99 33.31
CA LEU A 56 -16.66 -6.78 31.95
C LEU A 56 -18.20 -6.89 31.81
N PRO A 57 -18.91 -7.76 32.54
CA PRO A 57 -20.38 -7.79 32.52
C PRO A 57 -21.07 -6.56 33.13
N HIS A 58 -20.33 -5.76 33.90
CA HIS A 58 -20.84 -4.66 34.73
C HIS A 58 -20.28 -3.29 34.32
N VAL A 59 -19.30 -3.24 33.42
CA VAL A 59 -18.78 -1.96 32.90
C VAL A 59 -19.75 -1.37 31.90
N THR A 60 -19.88 -0.05 31.95
CA THR A 60 -20.60 0.71 30.94
C THR A 60 -19.62 1.31 29.93
N PRO A 61 -19.98 1.38 28.64
CA PRO A 61 -19.19 2.11 27.67
C PRO A 61 -19.07 3.57 28.05
N GLU A 62 -17.83 4.06 28.07
CA GLU A 62 -17.59 5.49 28.09
C GLU A 62 -17.62 5.99 26.65
N HIS A 63 -18.50 6.94 26.36
CA HIS A 63 -18.61 7.54 25.04
C HIS A 63 -18.08 8.97 25.03
N CYS A 64 -17.46 9.37 23.92
CA CYS A 64 -17.19 10.77 23.69
C CYS A 64 -18.51 11.53 23.49
N PRO A 65 -18.79 12.60 24.25
CA PRO A 65 -20.02 13.38 24.08
C PRO A 65 -20.14 14.06 22.70
N VAL A 66 -19.01 14.36 22.06
CA VAL A 66 -18.96 15.09 20.79
C VAL A 66 -19.24 14.16 19.61
N THR A 67 -18.59 12.99 19.59
CA THR A 67 -18.66 12.07 18.45
C THR A 67 -19.66 10.93 18.66
N GLY A 68 -20.06 10.66 19.90
CA GLY A 68 -20.88 9.52 20.27
C GLY A 68 -20.15 8.17 20.18
N HIS A 69 -18.88 8.13 19.79
CA HIS A 69 -18.10 6.89 19.72
C HIS A 69 -17.56 6.47 21.09
N PRO A 70 -17.44 5.15 21.33
CA PRO A 70 -16.84 4.65 22.55
C PRO A 70 -15.37 5.07 22.62
N VAL A 71 -14.93 5.48 23.80
CA VAL A 71 -13.56 5.92 24.09
C VAL A 71 -12.95 5.13 25.25
N GLY A 72 -13.72 4.28 25.93
CA GLY A 72 -13.19 3.41 26.98
C GLY A 72 -14.26 2.71 27.81
N PHE A 73 -13.93 2.42 29.06
CA PHE A 73 -14.80 1.75 30.03
C PHE A 73 -14.97 2.60 31.28
N ARG A 74 -16.20 2.60 31.81
CA ARG A 74 -16.52 3.16 33.11
C ARG A 74 -16.96 2.05 34.05
N PHE A 75 -16.36 2.02 35.25
CA PHE A 75 -16.53 0.96 36.24
C PHE A 75 -17.67 1.21 37.24
N CYS A 76 -18.32 2.38 37.20
CA CYS A 76 -19.46 2.74 38.04
C CYS A 76 -19.24 2.42 39.53
N ASP A 77 -20.12 1.62 40.15
CA ASP A 77 -20.07 1.18 41.54
C ASP A 77 -18.97 0.14 41.82
N LYS A 78 -18.31 -0.35 40.77
CA LYS A 78 -17.21 -1.34 40.82
C LYS A 78 -15.85 -0.73 40.50
N ALA A 79 -15.65 0.55 40.82
CA ALA A 79 -14.37 1.23 40.67
C ALA A 79 -13.22 0.39 41.27
N ILE A 80 -12.07 0.39 40.59
CA ILE A 80 -10.93 -0.42 41.01
C ILE A 80 -10.26 0.27 42.20
N ASP A 81 -10.41 -0.32 43.39
CA ASP A 81 -9.75 0.13 44.60
C ASP A 81 -8.23 -0.01 44.48
N LEU A 82 -7.53 1.12 44.57
CA LEU A 82 -6.08 1.21 44.43
C LEU A 82 -5.34 0.56 45.59
N ALA A 83 -5.91 0.60 46.80
CA ALA A 83 -5.31 -0.04 47.98
C ALA A 83 -5.34 -1.57 47.83
N GLY A 84 -6.46 -2.12 47.37
CA GLY A 84 -6.62 -3.56 47.10
C GLY A 84 -5.69 -4.12 46.02
N VAL A 85 -5.22 -3.30 45.08
CA VAL A 85 -4.30 -3.71 43.99
C VAL A 85 -2.86 -3.25 44.18
N SER A 86 -2.49 -2.73 45.36
CA SER A 86 -1.13 -2.26 45.69
C SER A 86 -0.57 -1.18 44.74
N LEU A 87 -1.44 -0.30 44.21
CA LEU A 87 -1.02 0.84 43.40
C LEU A 87 -0.89 2.11 44.26
N ALA A 88 0.24 2.78 44.15
CA ALA A 88 0.56 4.00 44.88
C ALA A 88 0.35 5.24 44.01
N LEU A 89 0.18 6.40 44.65
CA LEU A 89 0.11 7.69 43.95
C LEU A 89 1.37 7.93 43.08
N ALA A 90 2.51 7.45 43.55
CA ALA A 90 3.78 7.54 42.84
C ALA A 90 3.78 6.81 41.47
N ASP A 91 2.84 5.90 41.23
CA ASP A 91 2.73 5.16 39.97
C ASP A 91 2.07 5.98 38.86
N PHE A 92 1.42 7.08 39.23
CA PHE A 92 0.65 7.92 38.34
C PHE A 92 1.31 9.29 38.13
N GLN A 93 1.13 9.82 36.93
CA GLN A 93 1.28 11.21 36.60
C GLN A 93 -0.11 11.85 36.57
N LEU A 94 -0.39 12.73 37.53
CA LEU A 94 -1.66 13.44 37.60
C LEU A 94 -1.66 14.68 36.72
N ARG A 95 -2.82 15.02 36.16
CA ARG A 95 -3.05 16.31 35.49
C ARG A 95 -3.67 17.31 36.44
N CYS A 96 -2.89 17.86 37.36
CA CYS A 96 -3.40 18.84 38.32
C CYS A 96 -2.32 19.81 38.81
N SER A 97 -2.72 20.77 39.65
CA SER A 97 -1.79 21.67 40.34
C SER A 97 -1.07 20.93 41.47
N GLU A 98 0.06 21.46 41.94
CA GLU A 98 0.78 20.91 43.10
C GLU A 98 -0.10 20.88 44.36
N ALA A 99 -0.90 21.92 44.57
CA ALA A 99 -1.86 21.98 45.69
C ALA A 99 -2.89 20.83 45.60
N THR A 100 -3.37 20.52 44.39
CA THR A 100 -4.27 19.38 44.16
C THR A 100 -3.58 18.05 44.36
N GLN A 101 -2.33 17.91 43.93
CA GLN A 101 -1.57 16.69 44.15
C GLN A 101 -1.42 16.38 45.65
N LEU A 102 -1.11 17.39 46.48
CA LEU A 102 -1.03 17.26 47.93
C LEU A 102 -2.39 16.92 48.57
N GLU A 103 -3.49 17.47 48.05
CA GLU A 103 -4.84 17.14 48.52
C GLU A 103 -5.22 15.69 48.21
N VAL A 104 -4.87 15.21 47.01
CA VAL A 104 -5.05 13.81 46.58
C VAL A 104 -4.19 12.88 47.43
N GLU A 105 -2.94 13.25 47.72
CA GLU A 105 -2.02 12.45 48.55
C GLU A 105 -2.60 12.19 49.95
N ARG A 106 -3.19 13.22 50.58
CA ARG A 106 -3.85 13.10 51.89
C ARG A 106 -5.08 12.20 51.88
N SER A 107 -5.70 12.00 50.72
CA SER A 107 -6.95 11.25 50.56
C SER A 107 -6.78 9.99 49.71
N TRP A 108 -5.55 9.58 49.40
CA TRP A 108 -5.25 8.50 48.44
C TRP A 108 -5.95 7.18 48.78
N SER A 109 -6.08 6.85 50.06
CA SER A 109 -6.75 5.63 50.52
C SER A 109 -8.25 5.58 50.19
N LYS A 110 -8.82 6.66 49.66
CA LYS A 110 -10.23 6.79 49.25
C LYS A 110 -10.36 7.03 47.74
N VAL A 111 -9.28 6.87 46.98
CA VAL A 111 -9.24 7.08 45.54
C VAL A 111 -9.29 5.73 44.83
N ALA A 112 -10.10 5.63 43.79
CA ALA A 112 -10.25 4.45 42.96
C ALA A 112 -10.16 4.81 41.47
N ILE A 113 -9.85 3.83 40.61
CA ILE A 113 -9.97 4.00 39.16
C ILE A 113 -11.44 3.83 38.77
N SER A 114 -12.10 4.92 38.40
CA SER A 114 -13.51 4.93 38.00
C SER A 114 -13.73 4.71 36.51
N ALA A 115 -12.73 5.04 35.67
CA ALA A 115 -12.79 4.84 34.23
C ALA A 115 -11.39 4.67 33.61
N VAL A 116 -11.35 4.01 32.46
CA VAL A 116 -10.17 3.88 31.60
C VAL A 116 -10.54 4.36 30.21
N PHE A 117 -9.65 5.10 29.57
CA PHE A 117 -9.85 5.68 28.24
C PHE A 117 -8.72 5.27 27.30
N LEU A 118 -9.09 4.97 26.07
CA LEU A 118 -8.24 4.61 24.95
C LEU A 118 -8.34 5.68 23.84
N PRO A 119 -7.87 6.91 24.09
CA PRO A 119 -8.22 8.06 23.24
C PRO A 119 -7.73 7.93 21.80
N LEU A 120 -6.53 7.39 21.57
CA LEU A 120 -6.01 7.29 20.19
C LEU A 120 -6.81 6.25 19.41
N LEU A 121 -7.03 5.07 19.99
CA LEU A 121 -7.84 4.02 19.36
C LEU A 121 -9.31 4.46 19.17
N GLY A 122 -9.86 5.18 20.15
CA GLY A 122 -11.20 5.76 20.10
C GLY A 122 -11.38 6.81 19.01
N SER A 123 -10.30 7.42 18.50
CA SER A 123 -10.33 8.24 17.29
C SER A 123 -10.05 7.45 16.02
N LEU A 124 -9.06 6.55 16.08
CA LEU A 124 -8.55 5.83 14.92
C LEU A 124 -9.56 4.85 14.34
N VAL A 125 -10.23 4.05 15.18
CA VAL A 125 -11.16 3.01 14.69
C VAL A 125 -12.39 3.63 14.02
N PRO A 126 -13.09 4.62 14.61
CA PRO A 126 -14.19 5.28 13.91
C PRO A 126 -13.78 5.97 12.62
N LYS A 127 -12.63 6.66 12.61
CA LYS A 127 -12.14 7.31 11.39
C LYS A 127 -11.81 6.27 10.32
N TRP A 128 -11.23 5.14 10.71
CA TRP A 128 -10.96 4.04 9.79
C TRP A 128 -12.25 3.47 9.21
N GLU A 129 -13.27 3.18 10.03
CA GLU A 129 -14.58 2.73 9.53
C GLU A 129 -15.23 3.75 8.59
N GLN A 130 -15.10 5.06 8.87
CA GLN A 130 -15.59 6.12 7.98
C GLN A 130 -14.92 6.06 6.61
N VAL A 131 -13.58 5.98 6.58
CA VAL A 131 -12.81 5.84 5.34
C VAL A 131 -13.19 4.54 4.61
N LEU A 132 -13.38 3.44 5.35
CA LEU A 132 -13.72 2.17 4.74
C LEU A 132 -15.12 2.18 4.09
N ALA A 133 -16.08 2.91 4.67
CA ALA A 133 -17.43 3.02 4.15
C ALA A 133 -17.52 3.72 2.79
N GLU A 134 -16.56 4.62 2.49
CA GLU A 134 -16.51 5.37 1.23
C GLU A 134 -15.89 4.56 0.09
N VAL A 135 -15.04 3.58 0.41
CA VAL A 135 -14.14 2.95 -0.58
C VAL A 135 -14.39 1.44 -0.74
N TYR A 136 -15.01 0.75 0.22
CA TYR A 136 -15.00 -0.73 0.24
C TYR A 136 -16.35 -1.40 0.48
N SER A 137 -16.39 -2.70 0.17
CA SER A 137 -17.58 -3.57 0.28
C SER A 137 -17.92 -3.91 1.75
N GLN A 138 -19.22 -4.06 2.04
CA GLN A 138 -19.71 -4.52 3.35
C GLN A 138 -19.23 -5.94 3.74
N ASP A 139 -18.79 -6.74 2.76
CA ASP A 139 -18.31 -8.12 2.97
C ASP A 139 -16.81 -8.20 3.32
N SER A 140 -16.11 -7.06 3.38
CA SER A 140 -14.68 -7.04 3.66
C SER A 140 -14.38 -7.43 5.11
N GLN A 141 -13.49 -8.41 5.28
CA GLN A 141 -12.95 -8.77 6.60
C GLN A 141 -12.05 -7.64 7.11
N GLN A 142 -12.36 -7.11 8.29
CA GLN A 142 -11.59 -6.09 9.00
C GLN A 142 -10.66 -6.74 10.02
N LEU A 143 -9.36 -6.43 9.94
CA LEU A 143 -8.30 -7.00 10.75
C LEU A 143 -7.48 -5.89 11.41
N LEU A 144 -7.40 -5.87 12.74
CA LEU A 144 -6.62 -4.92 13.52
C LEU A 144 -5.39 -5.61 14.13
N TYR A 145 -4.21 -5.13 13.76
CA TYR A 145 -2.93 -5.57 14.30
C TYR A 145 -2.47 -4.58 15.37
N LEU A 146 -2.42 -5.06 16.62
CA LEU A 146 -1.96 -4.31 17.79
C LEU A 146 -0.50 -4.67 18.07
N ILE A 147 0.41 -3.76 17.75
CA ILE A 147 1.85 -3.93 17.95
C ILE A 147 2.24 -3.35 19.30
N SER A 148 2.84 -4.18 20.16
CA SER A 148 3.31 -3.78 21.49
C SER A 148 4.80 -4.07 21.70
N GLY A 149 5.37 -3.51 22.76
CA GLY A 149 6.76 -3.72 23.12
C GLY A 149 7.17 -2.93 24.37
N ALA A 150 8.42 -3.12 24.79
CA ALA A 150 9.04 -2.48 25.94
C ALA A 150 10.38 -1.83 25.56
N GLY A 151 10.70 -0.70 26.18
CA GLY A 151 12.02 -0.08 26.06
C GLY A 151 12.96 -0.59 27.15
N ILE A 152 14.24 -0.86 26.84
CA ILE A 152 15.19 -1.21 27.90
C ILE A 152 15.47 0.02 28.78
N PRO A 153 15.25 -0.06 30.10
CA PRO A 153 15.57 1.04 31.00
C PRO A 153 17.07 1.25 31.09
N ARG A 154 17.50 2.52 31.21
CA ARG A 154 18.91 2.85 31.50
C ARG A 154 19.32 2.52 32.92
N ASN A 155 18.38 2.64 33.87
CA ASN A 155 18.59 2.31 35.26
C ASN A 155 18.34 0.80 35.47
N ALA A 156 19.36 0.06 35.87
CA ALA A 156 19.27 -1.37 36.13
C ALA A 156 18.32 -1.73 37.29
N ALA A 157 17.99 -0.77 38.15
CA ALA A 157 16.99 -0.97 39.22
C ALA A 157 15.55 -1.00 38.69
N HIS A 158 15.29 -0.52 37.46
CA HIS A 158 13.95 -0.55 36.87
C HIS A 158 13.71 -1.88 36.16
N SER A 159 12.48 -2.39 36.25
CA SER A 159 12.07 -3.59 35.52
C SER A 159 12.19 -3.40 34.00
N ILE A 160 12.76 -4.40 33.32
CA ILE A 160 12.90 -4.43 31.84
C ILE A 160 11.54 -4.35 31.15
N CYS A 161 10.51 -4.93 31.76
CA CYS A 161 9.14 -4.91 31.26
C CYS A 161 8.31 -3.76 31.83
N GLY A 162 8.88 -2.89 32.68
CA GLY A 162 8.12 -1.87 33.42
C GLY A 162 7.35 -0.89 32.53
N ASN A 163 7.86 -0.63 31.33
CA ASN A 163 7.25 0.24 30.31
C ASN A 163 6.59 -0.54 29.15
N SER A 164 6.35 -1.84 29.33
CA SER A 164 5.73 -2.66 28.29
C SER A 164 4.29 -2.21 28.02
N THR A 165 3.92 -2.15 26.73
CA THR A 165 2.56 -1.85 26.27
C THR A 165 1.71 -3.10 26.04
N GLU A 166 2.18 -4.28 26.42
CA GLU A 166 1.52 -5.58 26.16
C GLU A 166 0.14 -5.71 26.84
N PHE A 167 0.03 -5.30 28.11
CA PHE A 167 -1.26 -5.32 28.80
C PHE A 167 -2.21 -4.25 28.25
N THR A 168 -1.70 -3.10 27.79
CA THR A 168 -2.52 -2.14 27.05
C THR A 168 -3.06 -2.74 25.75
N ALA A 169 -2.28 -3.56 25.02
CA ALA A 169 -2.78 -4.30 23.86
C ALA A 169 -3.91 -5.28 24.23
N SER A 170 -3.82 -5.88 25.41
CA SER A 170 -4.86 -6.76 25.96
C SER A 170 -6.13 -5.99 26.30
N LEU A 171 -6.00 -4.83 26.96
CA LEU A 171 -7.10 -3.91 27.25
C LEU A 171 -7.79 -3.42 25.97
N MET A 172 -7.02 -3.01 24.96
CA MET A 172 -7.52 -2.60 23.65
C MET A 172 -8.24 -3.74 22.94
N THR A 173 -7.77 -4.98 23.08
CA THR A 173 -8.46 -6.15 22.51
C THR A 173 -9.85 -6.33 23.11
N GLN A 174 -9.99 -6.14 24.43
CA GLN A 174 -11.29 -6.22 25.10
C GLN A 174 -12.22 -5.09 24.65
N PHE A 175 -11.68 -3.87 24.53
CA PHE A 175 -12.40 -2.71 24.00
C PHE A 175 -12.94 -2.94 22.59
N VAL A 176 -12.09 -3.38 21.66
CA VAL A 176 -12.50 -3.62 20.27
C VAL A 176 -13.50 -4.77 20.18
N ARG A 177 -13.33 -5.85 20.96
CA ARG A 177 -14.33 -6.94 21.00
C ARG A 177 -15.69 -6.48 21.53
N ALA A 178 -15.70 -5.60 22.53
CA ALA A 178 -16.93 -5.11 23.14
C ALA A 178 -17.71 -4.19 22.20
N TYR A 179 -17.01 -3.33 21.45
CA TYR A 179 -17.66 -2.23 20.71
C TYR A 179 -17.56 -2.30 19.20
N TYR A 180 -16.61 -3.07 18.66
CA TYR A 180 -16.38 -3.24 17.22
C TYR A 180 -16.27 -4.73 16.87
N PRO A 181 -17.35 -5.52 17.07
CA PRO A 181 -17.30 -6.99 17.02
C PRO A 181 -16.95 -7.56 15.63
N LYS A 182 -17.01 -6.74 14.58
CA LYS A 182 -16.62 -7.13 13.22
C LYS A 182 -15.11 -7.14 13.00
N ILE A 183 -14.35 -6.44 13.86
CA ILE A 183 -12.90 -6.31 13.74
C ILE A 183 -12.20 -7.50 14.41
N HIS A 184 -11.41 -8.23 13.64
CA HIS A 184 -10.59 -9.32 14.13
C HIS A 184 -9.25 -8.79 14.63
N ILE A 185 -8.89 -9.07 15.88
CA ILE A 185 -7.67 -8.52 16.49
C ILE A 185 -6.54 -9.55 16.52
N THR A 186 -5.36 -9.15 16.05
CA THR A 186 -4.09 -9.87 16.20
C THR A 186 -3.15 -9.03 17.05
N ARG A 187 -2.70 -9.56 18.20
CA ARG A 187 -1.69 -8.91 19.05
C ARG A 187 -0.31 -9.44 18.67
N VAL A 188 0.65 -8.53 18.48
CA VAL A 188 2.04 -8.88 18.17
C VAL A 188 2.95 -8.15 19.15
N HIS A 189 3.66 -8.88 20.00
CA HIS A 189 4.55 -8.32 21.01
C HIS A 189 6.02 -8.47 20.58
N SER A 190 6.75 -7.37 20.60
CA SER A 190 8.16 -7.32 20.16
C SER A 190 9.18 -7.58 21.26
N GLY A 191 8.76 -7.77 22.51
CA GLY A 191 9.67 -7.85 23.64
C GLY A 191 10.29 -6.50 23.97
N SER A 192 11.56 -6.52 24.39
CA SER A 192 12.33 -5.34 24.75
C SER A 192 12.93 -4.60 23.54
N ASN A 193 13.63 -3.48 23.78
CA ASN A 193 14.41 -2.72 22.79
C ASN A 193 13.63 -2.03 21.66
N ILE A 194 12.40 -1.56 21.92
CA ILE A 194 11.66 -0.77 20.91
C ILE A 194 12.40 0.48 20.38
N PHE A 195 13.45 0.95 21.06
CA PHE A 195 14.27 2.10 20.66
C PHE A 195 15.42 1.76 19.70
N ARG A 196 15.74 0.48 19.50
CA ARG A 196 16.84 0.03 18.62
C ARG A 196 16.31 -0.29 17.22
N TYR A 197 16.88 0.35 16.19
CA TYR A 197 16.35 0.25 14.83
C TYR A 197 16.48 -1.16 14.24
N ASP A 198 17.62 -1.81 14.43
CA ASP A 198 17.92 -3.17 14.01
C ASP A 198 16.97 -4.21 14.64
N ASP A 199 16.72 -4.10 15.95
CA ASP A 199 15.76 -4.96 16.64
C ASP A 199 14.34 -4.79 16.07
N ASN A 200 13.94 -3.56 15.75
CA ASN A 200 12.66 -3.28 15.11
C ASN A 200 12.57 -3.88 13.70
N VAL A 201 13.62 -3.79 12.88
CA VAL A 201 13.65 -4.40 11.54
C VAL A 201 13.53 -5.93 11.62
N GLN A 202 14.23 -6.55 12.58
CA GLN A 202 14.11 -7.99 12.82
C GLN A 202 12.70 -8.38 13.24
N PHE A 203 12.10 -7.65 14.18
CA PHE A 203 10.71 -7.86 14.60
C PHE A 203 9.73 -7.77 13.42
N MET A 204 9.83 -6.71 12.60
CA MET A 204 8.95 -6.58 11.43
C MET A 204 9.11 -7.74 10.45
N THR A 205 10.35 -8.19 10.23
CA THR A 205 10.67 -9.25 9.26
C THR A 205 10.28 -10.64 9.74
N ARG A 206 10.43 -10.93 11.04
CA ARG A 206 10.27 -12.29 11.60
C ARG A 206 8.90 -12.53 12.22
N GLU A 207 8.24 -11.49 12.72
CA GLU A 207 6.98 -11.61 13.45
C GLU A 207 5.81 -11.01 12.68
N LEU A 208 5.87 -9.72 12.33
CA LEU A 208 4.71 -9.02 11.75
C LEU A 208 4.45 -9.41 10.28
N ARG A 209 5.48 -9.30 9.42
CA ARG A 209 5.30 -9.50 7.97
C ARG A 209 4.83 -10.91 7.62
N PRO A 210 5.34 -11.99 8.23
CA PRO A 210 4.83 -13.34 7.96
C PRO A 210 3.32 -13.50 8.21
N LEU A 211 2.76 -12.82 9.22
CA LEU A 211 1.32 -12.85 9.49
C LEU A 211 0.52 -12.18 8.36
N LEU A 212 0.98 -11.02 7.87
CA LEU A 212 0.35 -10.32 6.75
C LEU A 212 0.51 -11.08 5.43
N GLU A 213 1.68 -11.68 5.21
CA GLU A 213 1.97 -12.54 4.03
C GLU A 213 1.06 -13.76 3.98
N ALA A 214 0.74 -14.39 5.12
CA ALA A 214 -0.19 -15.51 5.17
C ALA A 214 -1.61 -15.11 4.69
N HIS A 215 -2.07 -13.90 5.03
CA HIS A 215 -3.34 -13.39 4.52
C HIS A 215 -3.27 -13.06 3.02
N ARG A 216 -2.17 -12.44 2.56
CA ARG A 216 -1.92 -12.22 1.13
C ARG A 216 -2.00 -13.54 0.37
N ASP A 217 -1.31 -14.58 0.84
CA ASP A 217 -1.26 -15.88 0.18
C ASP A 217 -2.65 -16.53 0.13
N THR A 218 -3.45 -16.36 1.18
CA THR A 218 -4.86 -16.79 1.20
C THR A 218 -5.68 -16.06 0.13
N LEU A 219 -5.46 -14.75 -0.07
CA LEU A 219 -6.12 -14.00 -1.15
C LEU A 219 -5.64 -14.43 -2.53
N VAL A 220 -4.33 -14.60 -2.73
CA VAL A 220 -3.76 -15.09 -4.00
C VAL A 220 -4.38 -16.44 -4.39
N GLN A 221 -4.57 -17.35 -3.43
CA GLN A 221 -5.24 -18.63 -3.68
C GLN A 221 -6.72 -18.46 -4.08
N LYS A 222 -7.41 -17.43 -3.57
CA LYS A 222 -8.84 -17.19 -3.81
C LYS A 222 -9.12 -16.41 -5.10
N VAL A 223 -8.33 -15.38 -5.39
CA VAL A 223 -8.60 -14.40 -6.46
C VAL A 223 -7.44 -14.24 -7.45
N GLY A 224 -6.33 -14.96 -7.26
CA GLY A 224 -5.19 -14.94 -8.19
C GLY A 224 -4.53 -13.58 -8.28
N ASP A 225 -4.22 -13.15 -9.49
CA ASP A 225 -3.45 -11.92 -9.78
C ASP A 225 -4.16 -10.62 -9.35
N SER A 226 -5.47 -10.66 -9.11
CA SER A 226 -6.22 -9.50 -8.61
C SER A 226 -6.11 -9.30 -7.10
N TRP A 227 -5.36 -10.12 -6.36
CA TRP A 227 -5.29 -10.05 -4.89
C TRP A 227 -4.98 -8.65 -4.34
N LYS A 228 -4.21 -7.83 -5.08
CA LYS A 228 -3.85 -6.47 -4.68
C LYS A 228 -5.07 -5.56 -4.50
N SER A 229 -6.11 -5.72 -5.32
CA SER A 229 -7.36 -4.96 -5.17
C SER A 229 -8.25 -5.47 -4.05
N HIS A 230 -7.80 -6.49 -3.30
CA HIS A 230 -8.51 -7.08 -2.17
C HIS A 230 -7.66 -7.08 -0.88
N PHE A 231 -6.47 -6.49 -0.91
CA PHE A 231 -5.54 -6.39 0.22
C PHE A 231 -5.23 -4.92 0.46
N HIS A 232 -5.92 -4.31 1.43
CA HIS A 232 -5.75 -2.89 1.73
C HIS A 232 -5.16 -2.73 3.13
N LEU A 233 -4.00 -2.11 3.20
CA LEU A 233 -3.25 -1.93 4.42
C LEU A 233 -3.30 -0.46 4.85
N THR A 234 -3.63 -0.22 6.11
CA THR A 234 -3.61 1.09 6.74
C THR A 234 -2.67 1.07 7.93
N ILE A 235 -1.74 2.02 7.98
CA ILE A 235 -0.83 2.20 9.13
C ILE A 235 -1.31 3.41 9.93
N SER A 236 -1.48 3.27 11.24
CA SER A 236 -1.73 4.43 12.09
C SER A 236 -0.42 5.12 12.47
N TYR A 237 -0.28 6.39 12.11
CA TYR A 237 0.73 7.28 12.67
C TYR A 237 0.12 8.05 13.84
N ALA A 238 0.27 7.48 15.02
CA ALA A 238 -0.07 8.12 16.27
C ALA A 238 1.21 8.43 17.04
N ASP A 239 1.39 7.84 18.23
CA ASP A 239 2.56 8.01 19.07
C ASP A 239 3.48 6.77 19.01
N GLY A 240 4.75 6.93 19.39
CA GLY A 240 5.70 5.82 19.45
C GLY A 240 7.14 6.18 19.07
N PRO A 241 8.09 5.25 19.29
CA PRO A 241 9.49 5.49 18.96
C PRO A 241 9.71 5.69 17.46
N PRO A 242 10.51 6.69 17.02
CA PRO A 242 10.82 6.90 15.61
C PRO A 242 11.42 5.68 14.93
N ALA A 243 12.27 4.93 15.63
CA ALA A 243 12.87 3.70 15.12
C ALA A 243 11.82 2.62 14.79
N ARG A 244 10.77 2.50 15.62
CA ARG A 244 9.67 1.55 15.43
C ARG A 244 8.80 1.95 14.25
N LEU A 245 8.40 3.23 14.17
CA LEU A 245 7.57 3.74 13.08
C LEU A 245 8.29 3.68 11.73
N SER A 246 9.58 4.02 11.69
CA SER A 246 10.38 3.95 10.47
C SER A 246 10.57 2.50 9.99
N ALA A 247 10.86 1.56 10.89
CA ALA A 247 10.96 0.14 10.52
C ALA A 247 9.61 -0.43 10.06
N LEU A 248 8.51 -0.03 10.70
CA LEU A 248 7.15 -0.40 10.31
C LEU A 248 6.84 0.08 8.88
N ASN A 249 7.08 1.36 8.61
CA ASN A 249 6.85 1.94 7.29
C ASN A 249 7.70 1.23 6.22
N ALA A 250 9.01 1.11 6.44
CA ALA A 250 9.91 0.45 5.51
C ALA A 250 9.52 -1.01 5.21
N ALA A 251 9.10 -1.77 6.23
CA ALA A 251 8.74 -3.17 6.07
C ALA A 251 7.42 -3.39 5.33
N LEU A 252 6.46 -2.46 5.47
CA LEU A 252 5.12 -2.57 4.93
C LEU A 252 4.91 -1.77 3.63
N ARG A 253 5.88 -0.94 3.25
CA ARG A 253 5.89 -0.13 2.02
C ARG A 253 5.56 -0.92 0.75
N VAL A 254 5.95 -2.20 0.69
CA VAL A 254 5.67 -3.09 -0.45
C VAL A 254 4.17 -3.29 -0.73
N TYR A 255 3.33 -3.07 0.28
CA TYR A 255 1.87 -3.18 0.19
C TYR A 255 1.17 -1.84 -0.07
N THR A 256 1.93 -0.78 -0.38
CA THR A 256 1.41 0.57 -0.66
C THR A 256 0.35 1.01 0.35
N PRO A 257 0.68 1.08 1.66
CA PRO A 257 -0.31 1.34 2.70
C PRO A 257 -0.84 2.77 2.64
N SER A 258 -2.11 2.95 2.99
CA SER A 258 -2.63 4.25 3.40
C SER A 258 -2.28 4.53 4.86
N TYR A 259 -2.44 5.78 5.30
CA TYR A 259 -2.02 6.23 6.61
C TYR A 259 -3.14 6.98 7.33
N LEU A 260 -3.30 6.71 8.62
CA LEU A 260 -4.12 7.50 9.54
C LEU A 260 -3.20 8.25 10.49
N HIS A 261 -3.02 9.56 10.25
CA HIS A 261 -2.12 10.41 11.02
C HIS A 261 -2.91 11.20 12.09
N LEU A 262 -2.71 10.84 13.35
CA LEU A 262 -3.30 11.54 14.49
C LEU A 262 -2.32 12.62 14.98
N TRP A 263 -2.50 13.85 14.50
CA TRP A 263 -1.55 14.94 14.77
C TRP A 263 -1.72 15.58 16.17
N GLN A 264 -2.91 15.45 16.78
CA GLN A 264 -3.21 15.95 18.14
C GLN A 264 -3.31 14.83 19.20
N LEU A 265 -2.19 14.19 19.50
CA LEU A 265 -2.11 13.02 20.42
C LEU A 265 -2.59 13.28 21.86
N LYS A 266 -2.70 14.55 22.27
CA LYS A 266 -2.94 14.94 23.68
C LYS A 266 -4.22 15.76 23.88
N THR A 267 -5.06 15.97 22.86
CA THR A 267 -6.36 16.68 23.01
C THR A 267 -7.17 16.09 24.16
N PHE A 268 -7.30 14.76 24.21
CA PHE A 268 -8.05 14.12 25.29
C PHE A 268 -7.43 14.31 26.67
N TRP A 269 -6.10 14.36 26.76
CA TRP A 269 -5.38 14.59 28.01
C TRP A 269 -5.58 16.01 28.55
N HIS A 270 -5.66 17.01 27.66
CA HIS A 270 -5.80 18.41 28.03
C HIS A 270 -7.25 18.86 28.18
N GLU A 271 -8.13 18.41 27.28
CA GLU A 271 -9.47 18.97 27.14
C GLU A 271 -10.59 17.98 27.45
N SER A 272 -10.29 16.68 27.58
CA SER A 272 -11.32 15.63 27.67
C SER A 272 -12.26 15.58 26.47
N LYS A 273 -11.74 15.99 25.30
CA LYS A 273 -12.44 15.91 24.03
C LYS A 273 -11.73 14.94 23.11
N LEU A 274 -12.52 14.36 22.22
CA LEU A 274 -12.05 13.55 21.11
C LEU A 274 -12.65 14.15 19.85
N SER A 275 -11.80 14.38 18.85
CA SER A 275 -12.22 14.86 17.54
C SER A 275 -11.74 13.87 16.48
N LEU A 276 -12.61 13.53 15.54
CA LEU A 276 -12.20 12.74 14.36
C LEU A 276 -11.42 13.60 13.35
N ASP A 277 -11.52 14.92 13.45
CA ASP A 277 -10.73 15.87 12.65
C ASP A 277 -9.27 15.94 13.10
N ASP A 278 -8.95 15.37 14.28
CA ASP A 278 -7.57 15.22 14.73
C ASP A 278 -6.84 14.10 13.95
N VAL A 279 -7.57 13.29 13.16
CA VAL A 279 -7.04 12.17 12.36
C VAL A 279 -7.14 12.48 10.87
N ASP A 280 -5.99 12.69 10.24
CA ASP A 280 -5.87 12.84 8.79
C ASP A 280 -5.72 11.48 8.11
N PHE A 281 -6.42 11.30 7.00
CA PHE A 281 -6.21 10.16 6.11
C PHE A 281 -5.31 10.58 4.96
N HIS A 282 -4.27 9.80 4.70
CA HIS A 282 -3.38 9.99 3.57
C HIS A 282 -3.26 8.69 2.75
N PRO A 283 -3.53 8.71 1.44
CA PRO A 283 -3.18 7.60 0.58
C PRO A 283 -1.65 7.43 0.49
N PHE A 284 -1.21 6.28 -0.03
CA PHE A 284 0.22 5.96 -0.11
C PHE A 284 0.98 7.01 -0.92
N GLU A 285 0.38 7.42 -2.03
CA GLU A 285 0.92 8.36 -3.00
C GLU A 285 1.18 9.73 -2.38
N ASP A 286 0.31 10.22 -1.48
CA ASP A 286 0.48 11.53 -0.86
C ASP A 286 1.68 11.59 0.09
N ILE A 287 2.02 10.47 0.73
CA ILE A 287 3.17 10.37 1.65
C ILE A 287 4.46 10.06 0.90
N GLU A 288 4.39 9.26 -0.17
CA GLU A 288 5.55 8.75 -0.88
C GLU A 288 5.94 9.58 -2.11
N ALA A 289 4.98 10.26 -2.73
CA ALA A 289 5.22 10.97 -3.96
C ALA A 289 5.65 12.41 -3.71
N THR A 290 6.60 12.81 -4.55
CA THR A 290 6.71 14.19 -5.01
C THR A 290 5.32 14.59 -5.53
N PRO A 291 4.68 15.64 -4.98
CA PRO A 291 3.30 15.96 -5.28
C PRO A 291 3.09 16.21 -6.78
N ALA A 292 1.88 15.95 -7.26
CA ALA A 292 1.51 16.30 -8.63
C ALA A 292 1.76 17.80 -8.87
N ILE A 293 2.54 18.12 -9.89
CA ILE A 293 2.82 19.49 -10.30
C ILE A 293 1.85 19.82 -11.44
N SER A 294 1.02 20.85 -11.24
CA SER A 294 0.20 21.40 -12.32
C SER A 294 1.10 21.92 -13.43
N LEU A 295 0.72 21.71 -14.70
CA LEU A 295 1.49 22.24 -15.83
C LEU A 295 1.67 23.76 -15.75
N ALA A 296 0.72 24.49 -15.16
CA ALA A 296 0.82 25.94 -14.98
C ALA A 296 1.99 26.35 -14.06
N ASP A 297 2.41 25.45 -13.17
CA ASP A 297 3.45 25.69 -12.17
C ASP A 297 4.82 25.15 -12.60
N VAL A 298 4.91 24.47 -13.75
CA VAL A 298 6.17 23.98 -14.30
C VAL A 298 7.01 25.16 -14.80
N LYS A 299 8.22 25.31 -14.25
CA LYS A 299 9.16 26.39 -14.62
C LYS A 299 10.40 25.91 -15.36
N GLU A 300 10.58 24.59 -15.48
CA GLU A 300 11.77 23.99 -16.09
C GLU A 300 11.57 23.82 -17.60
N PRO A 301 12.35 24.50 -18.47
CA PRO A 301 12.10 24.50 -19.91
C PRO A 301 12.18 23.11 -20.58
N LEU A 302 13.02 22.23 -20.04
CA LEU A 302 13.12 20.86 -20.55
C LEU A 302 11.88 20.03 -20.24
N VAL A 303 11.25 20.25 -19.08
CA VAL A 303 10.02 19.56 -18.70
C VAL A 303 8.87 20.07 -19.58
N GLU A 304 8.75 21.38 -19.78
CA GLU A 304 7.77 21.96 -20.72
C GLU A 304 7.94 21.37 -22.12
N ARG A 305 9.18 21.25 -22.60
CA ARG A 305 9.47 20.66 -23.91
C ARG A 305 9.05 19.19 -23.97
N LEU A 306 9.35 18.40 -22.94
CA LEU A 306 8.97 17.00 -22.86
C LEU A 306 7.44 16.84 -22.88
N VAL A 307 6.72 17.66 -22.12
CA VAL A 307 5.26 17.66 -22.06
C VAL A 307 4.67 17.99 -23.43
N ALA A 308 5.18 19.03 -24.11
CA ALA A 308 4.74 19.40 -25.45
C ALA A 308 4.94 18.27 -26.46
N GLU A 309 6.09 17.60 -26.42
CA GLU A 309 6.39 16.45 -27.27
C GLU A 309 5.52 15.23 -26.95
N MET A 310 5.22 15.00 -25.66
CA MET A 310 4.31 13.94 -25.26
C MET A 310 2.89 14.19 -25.75
N LYS A 311 2.38 15.43 -25.62
CA LYS A 311 1.07 15.82 -26.16
C LYS A 311 1.02 15.62 -27.68
N ALA A 312 2.02 16.10 -28.40
CA ALA A 312 2.11 15.93 -29.85
C ALA A 312 2.18 14.45 -30.26
N PHE A 313 2.93 13.62 -29.52
CA PHE A 313 3.02 12.19 -29.81
C PHE A 313 1.72 11.45 -29.50
N ARG A 314 1.08 11.74 -28.37
CA ARG A 314 -0.25 11.23 -28.01
C ARG A 314 -1.28 11.59 -29.08
N ASP A 315 -1.35 12.85 -29.49
CA ASP A 315 -2.36 13.31 -30.45
C ASP A 315 -2.16 12.63 -31.81
N CYS A 316 -0.90 12.52 -32.26
CA CYS A 316 -0.54 11.76 -33.46
C CYS A 316 -0.92 10.28 -33.34
N PHE A 317 -0.67 9.64 -32.19
CA PHE A 317 -1.05 8.25 -31.94
C PHE A 317 -2.56 8.06 -31.97
N VAL A 318 -3.33 8.90 -31.26
CA VAL A 318 -4.80 8.79 -31.18
C VAL A 318 -5.44 8.98 -32.56
N GLN A 319 -4.92 9.91 -33.37
CA GLN A 319 -5.38 10.10 -34.76
C GLN A 319 -5.05 8.91 -35.66
N GLY A 320 -3.89 8.29 -35.46
CA GLY A 320 -3.37 7.22 -36.32
C GLY A 320 -3.66 5.78 -35.85
N GLN A 321 -4.23 5.57 -34.66
CA GLN A 321 -4.29 4.25 -34.00
C GLN A 321 -5.05 3.17 -34.80
N HIS A 322 -5.94 3.59 -35.71
CA HIS A 322 -6.74 2.68 -36.56
C HIS A 322 -6.10 2.42 -37.93
N LEU A 323 -5.04 3.14 -38.30
CA LEU A 323 -4.40 3.02 -39.61
C LEU A 323 -3.47 1.80 -39.73
N GLY A 324 -3.13 1.17 -38.59
CA GLY A 324 -2.23 0.03 -38.54
C GLY A 324 -2.68 -1.06 -37.59
N GLU A 325 -1.81 -2.02 -37.33
CA GLU A 325 -2.11 -3.23 -36.55
C GLU A 325 -1.80 -3.08 -35.06
N VAL A 326 -1.88 -1.86 -34.52
CA VAL A 326 -1.48 -1.56 -33.14
C VAL A 326 -2.27 -2.41 -32.13
N GLY A 327 -3.61 -2.38 -32.23
CA GLY A 327 -4.48 -3.13 -31.31
C GLY A 327 -4.61 -4.63 -31.63
N SER A 328 -4.29 -5.06 -32.85
CA SER A 328 -4.46 -6.45 -33.31
C SER A 328 -3.19 -7.29 -33.14
N PHE A 329 -2.02 -6.72 -33.46
CA PHE A 329 -0.74 -7.42 -33.46
C PHE A 329 0.22 -6.87 -32.41
N TRP A 330 0.55 -5.58 -32.47
CA TRP A 330 1.62 -5.00 -31.65
C TRP A 330 1.29 -4.96 -30.16
N LEU A 331 0.01 -4.81 -29.79
CA LEU A 331 -0.49 -4.80 -28.41
C LEU A 331 -1.46 -5.96 -28.15
N ARG A 332 -1.20 -7.14 -28.71
CA ARG A 332 -2.12 -8.28 -28.70
C ARG A 332 -2.53 -8.76 -27.30
N LYS A 333 -1.68 -8.60 -26.29
CA LYS A 333 -1.90 -9.14 -24.93
C LYS A 333 -2.80 -8.22 -24.11
N SER A 334 -2.31 -7.02 -23.78
CA SER A 334 -3.02 -6.08 -22.90
C SER A 334 -3.95 -5.14 -23.65
N ARG A 335 -3.69 -4.90 -24.94
CA ARG A 335 -4.32 -3.83 -25.75
C ARG A 335 -4.20 -2.45 -25.11
N LYS A 336 -3.20 -2.25 -24.24
CA LYS A 336 -2.94 -0.99 -23.54
C LYS A 336 -1.69 -0.33 -24.13
N PRO A 337 -1.83 0.74 -24.93
CA PRO A 337 -0.69 1.49 -25.40
C PRO A 337 -0.10 2.35 -24.30
N VAL A 338 1.22 2.35 -24.25
CA VAL A 338 2.05 3.19 -23.39
C VAL A 338 3.04 3.89 -24.30
N LEU A 339 3.12 5.21 -24.17
CA LEU A 339 3.99 6.09 -24.94
C LEU A 339 5.13 6.58 -24.05
N ALA A 340 6.32 6.71 -24.64
CA ALA A 340 7.48 7.27 -23.98
C ALA A 340 8.18 8.33 -24.84
N ILE A 341 8.65 9.40 -24.19
CA ILE A 341 9.48 10.45 -24.78
C ILE A 341 10.79 10.52 -24.03
N LEU A 342 11.91 10.35 -24.73
CA LEU A 342 13.24 10.52 -24.17
C LEU A 342 13.86 11.80 -24.70
N LEU A 343 14.18 12.74 -23.80
CA LEU A 343 14.95 13.93 -24.13
C LEU A 343 16.44 13.70 -23.87
N ILE A 344 17.24 14.04 -24.87
CA ILE A 344 18.69 13.98 -24.84
C ILE A 344 19.24 15.38 -25.11
N GLN A 345 20.18 15.83 -24.30
CA GLN A 345 20.97 17.02 -24.60
C GLN A 345 22.40 16.61 -24.92
N LYS A 346 22.84 16.93 -26.13
CA LYS A 346 24.21 16.67 -26.58
C LYS A 346 24.86 17.92 -27.14
N ARG A 347 26.18 17.99 -27.01
CA ARG A 347 26.97 19.06 -27.62
C ARG A 347 27.37 18.63 -29.02
N LEU A 348 27.03 19.42 -30.02
CA LEU A 348 27.45 19.23 -31.40
C LEU A 348 28.98 19.45 -31.52
N PRO A 349 29.63 18.96 -32.59
CA PRO A 349 31.04 19.24 -32.86
C PRO A 349 31.37 20.74 -32.91
N THR A 350 30.38 21.58 -33.25
CA THR A 350 30.46 23.04 -33.25
C THR A 350 30.52 23.66 -31.84
N GLY A 351 30.30 22.87 -30.80
CA GLY A 351 30.22 23.32 -29.40
C GLY A 351 28.82 23.73 -28.94
N GLU A 352 27.84 23.79 -29.85
CA GLU A 352 26.46 24.15 -29.56
C GLU A 352 25.72 23.00 -28.84
N LEU A 353 24.89 23.33 -27.85
CA LEU A 353 24.06 22.36 -27.15
C LEU A 353 22.75 22.17 -27.93
N THR A 354 22.48 20.95 -28.38
CA THR A 354 21.22 20.58 -29.04
C THR A 354 20.41 19.63 -28.17
N THR A 355 19.08 19.75 -28.28
CA THR A 355 18.13 18.85 -27.62
C THR A 355 17.48 17.96 -28.67
N VAL A 356 17.60 16.64 -28.49
CA VAL A 356 17.06 15.61 -29.38
C VAL A 356 15.99 14.83 -28.65
N VAL A 357 14.94 14.47 -29.38
CA VAL A 357 13.77 13.77 -28.85
C VAL A 357 13.65 12.40 -29.51
N HIS A 358 13.56 11.34 -28.72
CA HIS A 358 13.25 10.00 -29.21
C HIS A 358 11.94 9.49 -28.63
N ARG A 359 11.13 8.87 -29.49
CA ARG A 359 9.81 8.34 -29.14
C ARG A 359 9.90 6.83 -28.97
N GLY A 360 9.10 6.28 -28.07
CA GLY A 360 8.94 4.84 -27.89
C GLY A 360 7.49 4.49 -27.56
N MET A 361 7.07 3.30 -27.97
CA MET A 361 5.77 2.72 -27.59
C MET A 361 6.01 1.28 -27.14
N ASN A 362 5.23 0.77 -26.18
CA ASN A 362 5.32 -0.64 -25.81
C ASN A 362 4.96 -1.57 -26.98
N CYS A 363 5.54 -2.77 -26.96
CA CYS A 363 5.29 -3.83 -27.93
C CYS A 363 5.15 -5.17 -27.20
N GLU A 364 4.04 -5.86 -27.44
CA GLU A 364 3.60 -7.04 -26.70
C GLU A 364 3.37 -8.24 -27.62
N VAL A 365 4.25 -8.41 -28.61
CA VAL A 365 4.27 -9.60 -29.45
C VAL A 365 4.59 -10.84 -28.59
N SER A 366 3.95 -11.97 -28.91
CA SER A 366 4.17 -13.24 -28.19
C SER A 366 5.51 -13.87 -28.57
N MET A 367 6.61 -13.30 -28.08
CA MET A 367 7.97 -13.79 -28.28
C MET A 367 8.55 -14.43 -27.00
N PRO A 368 9.49 -15.39 -27.12
CA PRO A 368 10.15 -16.01 -25.95
C PRO A 368 10.83 -15.01 -25.02
N THR A 369 11.30 -13.89 -25.58
CA THR A 369 11.99 -12.80 -24.86
C THR A 369 11.04 -11.83 -24.17
N GLY A 370 9.73 -12.04 -24.26
CA GLY A 370 8.71 -11.21 -23.61
C GLY A 370 8.38 -9.90 -24.34
N SER A 371 7.61 -9.06 -23.66
CA SER A 371 7.16 -7.74 -24.16
C SER A 371 8.23 -6.66 -23.93
N LEU A 372 8.28 -5.67 -24.81
CA LEU A 372 9.14 -4.49 -24.71
C LEU A 372 8.33 -3.29 -24.19
N CYS A 373 8.87 -2.61 -23.19
CA CYS A 373 8.25 -1.42 -22.61
C CYS A 373 8.57 -0.18 -23.44
N ALA A 374 7.72 0.85 -23.34
CA ALA A 374 7.85 2.07 -24.13
C ALA A 374 9.17 2.79 -23.89
N GLU A 375 9.61 2.82 -22.63
CA GLU A 375 10.84 3.45 -22.17
C GLU A 375 12.06 2.80 -22.80
N ARG A 376 12.11 1.46 -22.76
CA ARG A 376 13.20 0.68 -23.38
C ARG A 376 13.21 0.86 -24.89
N ASN A 377 12.06 0.96 -25.53
CA ASN A 377 11.99 1.26 -26.96
C ASN A 377 12.45 2.68 -27.30
N ALA A 378 12.17 3.67 -26.46
CA ALA A 378 12.67 5.04 -26.66
C ALA A 378 14.21 5.10 -26.51
N ILE A 379 14.76 4.46 -25.47
CA ILE A 379 16.20 4.37 -25.24
C ILE A 379 16.90 3.59 -26.36
N GLY A 380 16.34 2.43 -26.75
CA GLY A 380 16.85 1.63 -27.84
C GLY A 380 16.85 2.39 -29.17
N SER A 381 15.78 3.14 -29.45
CA SER A 381 15.69 3.99 -30.64
C SER A 381 16.73 5.11 -30.62
N ALA A 382 17.00 5.70 -29.46
CA ALA A 382 18.05 6.72 -29.33
C ALA A 382 19.44 6.13 -29.62
N LEU A 383 19.76 4.99 -29.01
CA LEU A 383 21.05 4.32 -29.20
C LEU A 383 21.25 3.82 -30.64
N ALA A 384 20.18 3.33 -31.27
CA ALA A 384 20.24 2.89 -32.67
C ALA A 384 20.52 4.04 -33.65
N ASN A 385 20.01 5.25 -33.35
CA ASN A 385 20.27 6.44 -34.15
C ASN A 385 21.62 7.08 -33.85
N ASP A 386 22.12 6.96 -32.62
CA ASP A 386 23.38 7.52 -32.17
C ASP A 386 24.13 6.53 -31.26
N PRO A 387 25.01 5.69 -31.83
CA PRO A 387 25.77 4.72 -31.04
C PRO A 387 26.84 5.37 -30.16
N THR A 388 27.07 6.68 -30.28
CA THR A 388 28.01 7.44 -29.44
C THR A 388 27.34 8.04 -28.20
N LEU A 389 26.06 7.75 -27.97
CA LEU A 389 25.28 8.33 -26.90
C LEU A 389 25.80 7.95 -25.51
N HIS A 390 26.24 8.97 -24.77
CA HIS A 390 26.64 8.83 -23.37
C HIS A 390 25.44 8.91 -22.42
N ARG A 391 25.49 8.19 -21.30
CA ARG A 391 24.42 8.19 -20.27
C ARG A 391 24.12 9.58 -19.70
N ASN A 392 25.13 10.45 -19.58
CA ASN A 392 24.99 11.82 -19.08
C ASN A 392 24.24 12.77 -20.04
N ALA A 393 24.08 12.38 -21.30
CA ALA A 393 23.33 13.13 -22.30
C ALA A 393 21.81 12.90 -22.17
N LEU A 394 21.38 11.74 -21.65
CA LEU A 394 19.98 11.42 -21.38
C LEU A 394 19.50 12.31 -20.24
N LYS A 395 18.54 13.21 -20.46
CA LYS A 395 18.11 14.17 -19.42
C LYS A 395 16.85 13.76 -18.71
N MET A 396 15.87 13.28 -19.46
CA MET A 396 14.60 12.90 -18.88
C MET A 396 13.83 11.95 -19.79
N ILE A 397 13.01 11.10 -19.18
CA ILE A 397 12.06 10.25 -19.88
C ILE A 397 10.65 10.47 -19.37
N GLY A 398 9.72 10.68 -20.29
CA GLY A 398 8.29 10.86 -20.02
C GLY A 398 7.54 9.59 -20.35
N VAL A 399 6.60 9.16 -19.51
CA VAL A 399 5.80 7.93 -19.72
C VAL A 399 4.32 8.23 -19.55
N LEU A 400 3.53 7.91 -20.58
CA LEU A 400 2.08 8.13 -20.60
C LEU A 400 1.35 6.86 -21.03
N SER A 401 0.39 6.42 -20.23
CA SER A 401 -0.58 5.41 -20.63
C SER A 401 -1.72 6.07 -21.43
N VAL A 402 -2.13 5.47 -22.54
CA VAL A 402 -3.26 5.96 -23.35
C VAL A 402 -4.32 4.86 -23.53
N ASN A 403 -5.55 5.26 -23.80
CA ASN A 403 -6.66 4.36 -24.06
C ASN A 403 -6.90 4.23 -25.57
N LEU A 404 -7.04 3.00 -26.06
CA LEU A 404 -7.49 2.77 -27.44
C LEU A 404 -8.96 3.13 -27.56
N ALA A 405 -9.32 3.83 -28.63
CA ALA A 405 -10.72 4.02 -28.98
C ALA A 405 -11.36 2.67 -29.35
N PRO A 406 -12.66 2.45 -29.04
CA PRO A 406 -13.38 1.28 -29.53
C PRO A 406 -13.27 1.19 -31.05
N PRO A 407 -13.18 -0.02 -31.63
CA PRO A 407 -13.20 -0.16 -33.08
C PRO A 407 -14.49 0.45 -33.64
N MET A 408 -14.37 1.45 -34.52
CA MET A 408 -15.53 1.98 -35.24
C MET A 408 -16.22 0.83 -35.98
N SER A 409 -17.48 0.59 -35.66
CA SER A 409 -18.32 -0.40 -36.37
C SER A 409 -18.32 -0.06 -37.86
N ALA A 410 -17.81 -0.99 -38.68
CA ALA A 410 -17.81 -0.83 -40.13
C ALA A 410 -19.24 -0.53 -40.63
N PRO A 411 -19.42 0.36 -41.63
CA PRO A 411 -20.72 0.55 -42.25
C PRO A 411 -21.24 -0.80 -42.77
N GLN A 412 -22.43 -1.18 -42.32
CA GLN A 412 -23.08 -2.42 -42.74
C GLN A 412 -23.35 -2.37 -44.24
N ILE A 413 -22.55 -3.09 -45.01
CA ILE A 413 -22.86 -3.39 -46.41
C ILE A 413 -24.04 -4.38 -46.38
N PRO A 414 -25.17 -4.12 -47.07
CA PRO A 414 -26.31 -5.03 -47.10
C PRO A 414 -25.87 -6.38 -47.69
N ALA A 415 -26.13 -7.46 -46.97
CA ALA A 415 -25.78 -8.81 -47.40
C ALA A 415 -26.54 -9.19 -48.68
N LEU A 416 -25.80 -9.57 -49.73
CA LEU A 416 -26.35 -10.25 -50.90
C LEU A 416 -26.78 -11.69 -50.53
N PRO A 417 -27.81 -12.27 -51.17
CA PRO A 417 -28.34 -13.57 -50.82
C PRO A 417 -27.33 -14.70 -51.09
N ARG A 418 -27.29 -15.66 -50.16
CA ARG A 418 -26.50 -16.91 -50.22
C ARG A 418 -26.79 -17.68 -51.51
N ALA A 419 -25.75 -17.89 -52.33
CA ALA A 419 -25.76 -18.89 -53.39
C ALA A 419 -25.27 -20.24 -52.85
N GLU A 420 -25.93 -21.30 -53.33
CA GLU A 420 -25.77 -22.70 -52.93
C GLU A 420 -24.37 -23.27 -53.23
N SER A 421 -23.98 -24.23 -52.40
CA SER A 421 -22.70 -24.95 -52.44
C SER A 421 -22.59 -25.92 -53.63
N LEU A 422 -21.46 -25.88 -54.34
CA LEU A 422 -20.99 -26.93 -55.27
C LEU A 422 -19.54 -27.35 -54.93
N PRO A 423 -19.11 -28.55 -55.35
CA PRO A 423 -18.19 -29.39 -54.58
C PRO A 423 -16.69 -29.19 -54.86
N THR A 424 -15.91 -29.74 -53.92
CA THR A 424 -14.45 -29.72 -53.76
C THR A 424 -13.66 -30.17 -55.00
N PRO A 425 -12.54 -29.48 -55.36
CA PRO A 425 -11.63 -29.97 -56.39
C PRO A 425 -10.56 -30.93 -55.83
N LEU A 426 -10.27 -31.94 -56.65
CA LEU A 426 -9.25 -32.98 -56.49
C LEU A 426 -7.82 -32.42 -56.54
N THR A 427 -6.95 -32.88 -55.64
CA THR A 427 -5.49 -32.67 -55.66
C THR A 427 -4.81 -33.55 -56.72
N PRO A 428 -3.80 -33.05 -57.47
CA PRO A 428 -3.02 -33.86 -58.39
C PRO A 428 -1.81 -34.54 -57.71
N THR A 429 -1.67 -35.82 -58.00
CA THR A 429 -0.52 -36.68 -57.69
C THR A 429 0.60 -36.46 -58.71
N VAL A 430 1.85 -36.32 -58.26
CA VAL A 430 3.04 -36.42 -59.15
C VAL A 430 3.95 -37.54 -58.66
N HIS A 431 4.26 -38.43 -59.59
CA HIS A 431 5.10 -39.61 -59.47
C HIS A 431 6.58 -39.28 -59.19
N ALA A 432 7.24 -40.14 -58.41
CA ALA A 432 8.68 -40.35 -58.47
C ALA A 432 8.94 -41.87 -58.47
N ALA A 433 9.85 -42.31 -59.34
CA ALA A 433 10.31 -43.69 -59.50
C ALA A 433 11.86 -43.69 -59.56
N PRO A 434 12.56 -44.85 -59.47
CA PRO A 434 13.24 -45.27 -58.25
C PRO A 434 14.71 -45.72 -58.51
N THR A 435 15.46 -46.07 -57.45
CA THR A 435 16.65 -46.98 -57.40
C THR A 435 17.37 -46.79 -56.04
N GLU A 436 17.98 -47.74 -55.32
CA GLU A 436 18.04 -49.20 -55.27
C GLU A 436 18.79 -49.54 -53.94
N ALA A 437 18.41 -50.65 -53.31
CA ALA A 437 19.14 -51.61 -52.47
C ALA A 437 20.20 -51.24 -51.38
N SER A 438 19.94 -51.82 -50.20
CA SER A 438 20.86 -52.61 -49.33
C SER A 438 21.76 -51.96 -48.24
N SER A 439 21.45 -52.35 -47.00
CA SER A 439 22.08 -52.28 -45.65
C SER A 439 23.57 -52.72 -45.48
N PRO A 440 24.19 -52.74 -44.26
CA PRO A 440 23.95 -52.02 -42.97
C PRO A 440 25.25 -51.46 -42.29
N LYS A 441 25.18 -50.43 -41.43
CA LYS A 441 26.25 -50.14 -40.43
C LYS A 441 25.75 -49.69 -39.06
N ALA A 442 26.58 -50.02 -38.07
CA ALA A 442 26.35 -50.14 -36.63
C ALA A 442 26.20 -48.83 -35.83
N LYS A 443 25.82 -49.02 -34.55
CA LYS A 443 25.31 -48.09 -33.53
C LYS A 443 26.32 -47.07 -32.96
N LYS A 444 25.86 -45.83 -32.72
CA LYS A 444 25.77 -45.07 -31.42
C LYS A 444 25.66 -43.53 -31.68
N PRO A 445 25.22 -42.68 -30.72
CA PRO A 445 23.97 -42.62 -29.97
C PRO A 445 23.11 -41.36 -30.31
N LYS A 446 21.82 -41.38 -29.96
CA LYS A 446 20.80 -40.35 -30.30
C LYS A 446 20.88 -39.09 -29.41
N ARG A 447 20.89 -37.91 -30.03
CA ARG A 447 20.35 -36.65 -29.45
C ARG A 447 18.82 -36.76 -29.29
N PRO A 448 18.19 -36.15 -28.27
CA PRO A 448 16.74 -36.12 -28.17
C PRO A 448 16.17 -35.32 -29.34
N ARG A 449 15.24 -35.93 -30.09
CA ARG A 449 14.48 -35.26 -31.14
C ARG A 449 13.40 -34.40 -30.47
N THR A 450 13.32 -33.14 -30.90
CA THR A 450 12.14 -32.29 -30.78
C THR A 450 10.94 -33.03 -31.36
N PHE A 451 9.87 -33.14 -30.56
CA PHE A 451 8.60 -33.67 -31.03
C PHE A 451 8.01 -32.70 -32.06
N SER A 452 7.87 -33.17 -33.30
CA SER A 452 6.94 -32.61 -34.28
C SER A 452 5.58 -33.21 -33.97
N CYS A 453 4.62 -32.39 -33.57
CA CYS A 453 3.25 -32.82 -33.34
C CYS A 453 2.43 -32.50 -34.59
N ASP A 454 2.19 -33.51 -35.42
CA ASP A 454 1.22 -33.43 -36.51
C ASP A 454 -0.21 -33.37 -35.93
N GLY A 455 -1.01 -32.43 -36.43
CA GLY A 455 -2.28 -32.00 -35.87
C GLY A 455 -3.48 -32.93 -36.07
N THR A 456 -3.40 -34.17 -35.59
CA THR A 456 -4.52 -35.14 -35.65
C THR A 456 -5.07 -35.61 -34.31
N THR A 457 -4.71 -34.94 -33.20
CA THR A 457 -5.29 -35.23 -31.87
C THR A 457 -6.58 -34.44 -31.59
N PRO A 458 -7.68 -35.08 -31.13
CA PRO A 458 -8.95 -34.42 -30.77
C PRO A 458 -8.82 -33.29 -29.73
N ALA A 459 -7.76 -33.34 -28.92
CA ALA A 459 -7.45 -32.29 -27.94
C ALA A 459 -7.12 -30.93 -28.58
N VAL A 460 -6.54 -30.91 -29.79
CA VAL A 460 -6.20 -29.67 -30.51
C VAL A 460 -7.44 -29.09 -31.20
N ALA A 461 -8.34 -29.94 -31.70
CA ALA A 461 -9.63 -29.51 -32.24
C ALA A 461 -10.55 -28.93 -31.15
N SER A 462 -10.53 -29.51 -29.94
CA SER A 462 -11.24 -28.97 -28.77
C SER A 462 -10.64 -27.63 -28.31
N ALA A 463 -9.31 -27.48 -28.35
CA ALA A 463 -8.63 -26.22 -28.06
C ALA A 463 -8.92 -25.12 -29.09
N LEU A 464 -9.08 -25.47 -30.38
CA LEU A 464 -9.47 -24.54 -31.44
C LEU A 464 -10.95 -24.14 -31.34
N ALA A 465 -11.84 -25.04 -30.89
CA ALA A 465 -13.24 -24.73 -30.65
C ALA A 465 -13.46 -23.77 -29.47
N SER A 466 -12.60 -23.82 -28.44
CA SER A 466 -12.62 -22.84 -27.34
C SER A 466 -12.20 -21.41 -27.72
N VAL A 467 -11.65 -21.21 -28.93
CA VAL A 467 -11.32 -19.87 -29.48
C VAL A 467 -12.55 -19.20 -30.13
N ALA A 468 -13.66 -19.94 -30.33
CA ALA A 468 -14.86 -19.45 -31.00
C ALA A 468 -16.00 -19.01 -30.06
N MET A 469 -15.71 -18.73 -28.78
CA MET A 469 -16.68 -18.13 -27.86
C MET A 469 -16.75 -16.60 -28.06
N PRO A 470 -17.94 -15.97 -27.98
CA PRO A 470 -18.05 -14.52 -28.05
C PRO A 470 -17.25 -13.91 -26.89
N LYS A 471 -16.34 -12.98 -27.21
CA LYS A 471 -15.52 -12.28 -26.22
C LYS A 471 -16.44 -11.64 -25.18
N LYS A 472 -16.28 -12.06 -23.93
CA LYS A 472 -16.80 -11.34 -22.76
C LYS A 472 -16.35 -9.89 -22.89
N GLU A 473 -17.30 -8.95 -22.87
CA GLU A 473 -17.01 -7.52 -22.94
C GLU A 473 -16.03 -7.17 -21.83
N ILE A 474 -14.84 -6.74 -22.23
CA ILE A 474 -13.82 -6.22 -21.33
C ILE A 474 -14.35 -4.84 -20.88
N PRO A 475 -14.48 -4.57 -19.57
CA PRO A 475 -14.84 -3.23 -19.10
C PRO A 475 -13.88 -2.19 -19.71
N PRO A 476 -14.33 -0.92 -19.88
CA PRO A 476 -13.51 0.11 -20.50
C PRO A 476 -12.13 0.16 -19.83
N PRO A 477 -11.04 0.31 -20.60
CA PRO A 477 -9.69 0.26 -20.05
C PRO A 477 -9.52 1.39 -19.03
N GLU A 478 -9.42 1.03 -17.75
CA GLU A 478 -9.14 1.97 -16.66
C GLU A 478 -7.89 2.79 -16.99
N ASP A 479 -7.93 4.08 -16.67
CA ASP A 479 -6.75 4.94 -16.74
C ASP A 479 -5.70 4.41 -15.75
N ARG A 480 -4.47 4.20 -16.23
CA ARG A 480 -3.35 3.65 -15.45
C ARG A 480 -2.30 4.71 -15.14
N ASN A 481 -2.62 5.97 -15.41
CA ASN A 481 -1.80 7.10 -15.08
C ASN A 481 -1.98 7.46 -13.58
N PRO A 482 -0.92 7.88 -12.87
CA PRO A 482 0.49 7.89 -13.30
C PRO A 482 1.09 6.47 -13.38
N LEU A 483 1.79 6.20 -14.48
CA LEU A 483 2.42 4.90 -14.72
C LEU A 483 3.93 4.96 -14.46
N GLY A 484 4.37 4.36 -13.35
CA GLY A 484 5.80 4.21 -13.03
C GLY A 484 6.52 3.14 -13.88
N PRO A 485 7.87 3.15 -13.91
CA PRO A 485 8.63 2.15 -14.64
C PRO A 485 8.41 0.75 -14.04
N CYS A 486 8.27 -0.26 -14.91
CA CYS A 486 8.27 -1.66 -14.44
C CYS A 486 9.65 -2.06 -13.90
N GLY A 487 9.77 -3.21 -13.23
CA GLY A 487 11.06 -3.66 -12.65
C GLY A 487 12.25 -3.64 -13.63
N ALA A 488 12.05 -4.15 -14.85
CA ALA A 488 13.11 -4.16 -15.87
C ALA A 488 13.45 -2.75 -16.40
N CYS A 489 12.45 -1.87 -16.57
CA CYS A 489 12.70 -0.46 -16.92
C CYS A 489 13.45 0.24 -15.78
N ASN A 490 13.03 0.00 -14.54
CA ASN A 490 13.62 0.62 -13.36
C ASN A 490 15.11 0.29 -13.24
N GLU A 491 15.51 -0.97 -13.48
CA GLU A 491 16.92 -1.35 -13.54
C GLU A 491 17.71 -0.57 -14.59
N TRP A 492 17.18 -0.43 -15.81
CA TRP A 492 17.81 0.36 -16.87
C TRP A 492 17.95 1.84 -16.50
N LEU A 493 16.87 2.43 -15.98
CA LEU A 493 16.83 3.83 -15.61
C LEU A 493 17.75 4.11 -14.41
N LEU A 494 17.85 3.19 -13.44
CA LEU A 494 18.83 3.25 -12.36
C LEU A 494 20.26 3.24 -12.89
N LYS A 495 20.59 2.37 -13.85
CA LYS A 495 21.91 2.37 -14.50
C LYS A 495 22.21 3.65 -15.26
N ILE A 496 21.20 4.31 -15.81
CA ILE A 496 21.37 5.65 -16.40
C ILE A 496 21.63 6.67 -15.29
N ALA A 497 20.80 6.67 -14.23
CA ALA A 497 20.89 7.59 -13.11
C ALA A 497 22.23 7.49 -12.35
N GLU A 498 22.81 6.28 -12.21
CA GLU A 498 24.14 6.08 -11.59
C GLU A 498 25.23 6.93 -12.25
N ALA A 499 25.16 7.12 -13.57
CA ALA A 499 26.09 7.96 -14.33
C ALA A 499 25.55 9.37 -14.63
N ASN A 500 24.29 9.63 -14.27
CA ASN A 500 23.61 10.91 -14.42
C ASN A 500 22.57 11.11 -13.31
N PRO A 501 22.98 11.52 -12.10
CA PRO A 501 22.05 11.65 -10.97
C PRO A 501 20.92 12.65 -11.22
N SER A 502 21.12 13.60 -12.15
CA SER A 502 20.09 14.59 -12.54
C SER A 502 19.03 14.06 -13.51
N PHE A 503 19.11 12.79 -13.91
CA PHE A 503 18.13 12.17 -14.80
C PHE A 503 16.76 12.07 -14.13
N LYS A 504 15.72 12.55 -14.81
CA LYS A 504 14.34 12.60 -14.30
C LYS A 504 13.42 11.64 -15.05
N ILE A 505 12.49 11.04 -14.33
CA ILE A 505 11.36 10.31 -14.90
C ILE A 505 10.11 11.15 -14.69
N ILE A 506 9.41 11.47 -15.78
CA ILE A 506 8.18 12.26 -15.78
C ILE A 506 7.02 11.31 -16.05
N THR A 507 6.07 11.23 -15.13
CA THR A 507 4.79 10.51 -15.34
C THR A 507 3.65 11.50 -15.33
N PHE A 508 2.54 11.19 -16.00
CA PHE A 508 1.41 12.10 -16.15
C PHE A 508 0.25 11.65 -15.27
N GLY A 509 -0.57 12.58 -14.76
CA GLY A 509 -1.77 12.22 -13.99
C GLY A 509 -2.88 11.59 -14.83
N SER A 510 -2.96 11.94 -16.11
CA SER A 510 -3.99 11.47 -17.03
C SER A 510 -3.58 11.66 -18.49
N MET A 511 -4.43 11.21 -19.42
CA MET A 511 -4.22 11.38 -20.86
C MET A 511 -4.18 12.84 -21.31
N GLU A 512 -4.80 13.77 -20.58
CA GLU A 512 -4.84 15.20 -20.90
C GLU A 512 -3.46 15.86 -20.70
N CYS A 513 -2.61 15.23 -19.87
CA CYS A 513 -1.30 15.72 -19.46
C CYS A 513 -1.40 17.11 -18.81
N GLU A 514 -2.34 17.32 -17.87
CA GLU A 514 -2.50 18.60 -17.15
C GLU A 514 -1.69 18.68 -15.85
N SER A 515 -1.33 17.52 -15.30
CA SER A 515 -0.45 17.39 -14.15
C SER A 515 0.63 16.35 -14.43
N ILE A 516 1.80 16.55 -13.81
CA ILE A 516 2.95 15.66 -13.92
C ILE A 516 3.49 15.29 -12.55
N TYR A 517 4.20 14.18 -12.48
CA TYR A 517 5.00 13.77 -11.34
C TYR A 517 6.44 13.65 -11.80
N VAL A 518 7.35 14.22 -11.02
CA VAL A 518 8.78 14.24 -11.32
C VAL A 518 9.47 13.30 -10.34
N HIS A 519 9.98 12.18 -10.84
CA HIS A 519 10.72 11.21 -10.04
C HIS A 519 12.21 11.30 -10.35
N GLN A 520 13.02 11.35 -9.30
CA GLN A 520 14.46 11.23 -9.38
C GLN A 520 14.86 9.94 -8.65
N LEU A 521 15.65 9.10 -9.31
CA LEU A 521 15.95 7.75 -8.82
C LEU A 521 17.07 7.69 -7.78
N LEU A 522 17.95 8.70 -7.74
CA LEU A 522 19.13 8.77 -6.87
C LEU A 522 19.31 10.16 -6.26
#